data_AF-A0A2M8HNB9-F1
#
_entry.id   AF-A0A2M8HNB9-F1
#
_cell.length_a   1.000
_cell.length_b   1.000
_cell.length_c   1.000
_cell.angle_alpha   90.00
_cell.angle_beta   90.00
_cell.angle_gamma   90.00
#
_symmetry.space_group_name_H-M   'P 1'
#
loop_
_entity.id
_entity.type
_entity.pdbx_description
1 polymer ?
#
loop_
_entity_poly.entity_id
_entity_poly.type
_entity_poly.pdbx_seq_one_letter_code
_entity_poly.pdbx_strand_id
1 'polypeptide(L)'
;MNPLIRTYIYIDAFNLYYGQLKGKPDKWLNIECKFLSHQVNMPRCDGKVNVCVIKTEEKMTDVNKAVHILNDAYLNKFDLAVLITNDSDLAEPLKMVQYVGKKIGILNPQKNTSKELSKYTLFQKKIRHNTILISQLPLNLTDAQGRVIHKPKEWA
;
A
#
# COMPACT_ATOMS: atom_id res chain seq x y z
N MET A 1 -11.84 24.28 20.85
CA MET A 1 -10.94 23.83 19.77
C MET A 1 -11.21 22.36 19.54
N ASN A 2 -11.44 21.92 18.31
CA ASN A 2 -11.54 20.48 18.04
C ASN A 2 -10.18 19.83 18.31
N PRO A 3 -10.12 18.71 19.05
CA PRO A 3 -8.86 17.99 19.23
C PRO A 3 -8.30 17.56 17.88
N LEU A 4 -6.98 17.67 17.72
CA LEU A 4 -6.27 17.18 16.55
C LEU A 4 -6.48 15.66 16.42
N ILE A 5 -7.00 15.21 15.28
CA ILE A 5 -7.21 13.78 15.01
C ILE A 5 -5.86 13.17 14.62
N ARG A 6 -5.33 12.27 15.46
CA ARG A 6 -4.08 11.56 15.17
C ARG A 6 -4.34 10.59 14.02
N THR A 7 -3.71 10.85 12.88
CA THR A 7 -3.95 10.09 11.65
C THR A 7 -2.70 9.34 11.24
N TYR A 8 -2.80 8.02 11.11
CA TYR A 8 -1.72 7.16 10.62
C TYR A 8 -2.06 6.70 9.20
N ILE A 9 -1.06 6.66 8.33
CA ILE A 9 -1.21 6.22 6.94
C ILE A 9 -0.43 4.92 6.77
N TYR A 10 -1.11 3.87 6.32
CA TYR A 10 -0.51 2.58 5.99
C TYR A 10 -0.55 2.40 4.48
N ILE A 11 0.61 2.14 3.88
CA ILE A 11 0.75 2.05 2.43
C ILE A 11 0.94 0.60 2.02
N ASP A 12 0.04 0.10 1.18
CA ASP A 12 0.24 -1.14 0.45
C ASP A 12 0.97 -0.86 -0.85
N ALA A 13 2.28 -1.05 -0.82
CA ALA A 13 3.10 -0.66 -1.94
C ALA A 13 2.89 -1.53 -3.18
N PHE A 14 2.69 -2.84 -3.05
CA PHE A 14 2.35 -3.68 -4.20
C PHE A 14 1.00 -3.30 -4.77
N ASN A 15 -0.02 -3.14 -3.93
CA ASN A 15 -1.35 -2.75 -4.40
C ASN A 15 -1.32 -1.37 -5.07
N LEU A 16 -0.53 -0.43 -4.54
CA LEU A 16 -0.32 0.89 -5.13
C LEU A 16 0.46 0.82 -6.44
N TYR A 17 1.57 0.08 -6.48
CA TYR A 17 2.42 -0.03 -7.67
C TYR A 17 1.65 -0.62 -8.84
N TYR A 18 1.01 -1.78 -8.66
CA TYR A 18 0.25 -2.42 -9.74
C TYR A 18 -1.02 -1.65 -10.11
N GLY A 19 -1.62 -0.90 -9.18
CA GLY A 19 -2.82 -0.11 -9.42
C GLY A 19 -2.58 1.24 -10.10
N GLN A 20 -1.50 1.93 -9.74
CA GLN A 20 -1.28 3.32 -10.14
C GLN A 20 0.02 3.57 -10.92
N LEU A 21 1.09 2.79 -10.69
CA LEU A 21 2.44 3.15 -11.13
C LEU A 21 3.01 2.24 -12.23
N LYS A 22 2.57 0.98 -12.31
CA LYS A 22 3.08 0.00 -13.28
C LYS A 22 2.83 0.51 -14.71
N GLY A 23 3.92 0.58 -15.49
CA GLY A 23 3.88 1.07 -16.87
C GLY A 23 3.78 2.60 -17.02
N LYS A 24 3.83 3.37 -15.94
CA LYS A 24 3.81 4.84 -15.97
C LYS A 24 5.15 5.46 -15.58
N PRO A 25 5.44 6.70 -16.00
CA PRO A 25 6.65 7.40 -15.60
C PRO A 25 6.62 7.87 -14.14
N ASP A 26 5.43 8.12 -13.56
CA ASP A 26 5.23 8.80 -12.26
C ASP A 26 5.56 7.94 -11.01
N LYS A 27 6.72 7.31 -11.01
CA LYS A 27 7.21 6.37 -9.98
C LYS A 27 8.12 7.03 -8.95
N TRP A 28 8.36 8.34 -9.05
CA TRP A 28 9.26 9.06 -8.16
C TRP A 28 8.58 9.40 -6.83
N LEU A 29 8.29 8.36 -6.06
CA LEU A 29 7.63 8.40 -4.76
C LEU A 29 8.54 7.78 -3.69
N ASN A 30 8.50 8.32 -2.47
CA ASN A 30 9.24 7.75 -1.34
C ASN A 30 8.37 6.73 -0.62
N ILE A 31 8.36 5.49 -1.13
CA ILE A 31 7.62 4.38 -0.54
C ILE A 31 8.61 3.26 -0.31
N GLU A 32 8.83 2.91 0.94
CA GLU A 32 9.71 1.81 1.31
C GLU A 32 9.01 0.47 1.00
N CYS A 33 9.66 -0.39 0.23
CA CYS A 33 9.12 -1.70 -0.16
C CYS A 33 10.24 -2.73 -0.24
N LYS A 34 9.96 -3.97 0.17
CA LYS A 34 10.91 -5.06 0.05
C LYS A 34 10.32 -6.17 -0.83
N PHE A 35 10.92 -6.36 -1.99
CA PHE A 35 10.56 -7.44 -2.91
C PHE A 35 11.52 -8.60 -2.79
N LEU A 36 10.99 -9.82 -2.90
CA LEU A 36 11.79 -11.02 -3.01
C LEU A 36 11.46 -11.72 -4.34
N SER A 37 12.47 -11.82 -5.19
CA SER A 37 12.41 -12.60 -6.43
C SER A 37 13.11 -13.93 -6.21
N HIS A 38 12.42 -15.02 -6.49
CA HIS A 38 12.96 -16.38 -6.33
C HIS A 38 12.44 -17.27 -7.45
N GLN A 39 13.23 -18.28 -7.81
CA GLN A 39 12.81 -19.31 -8.76
C GLN A 39 11.92 -20.32 -8.05
N VAL A 40 10.77 -20.62 -8.66
CA VAL A 40 9.83 -21.62 -8.15
C VAL A 40 9.28 -22.44 -9.30
N ASN A 41 9.00 -23.72 -9.05
CA ASN A 41 8.24 -24.53 -9.99
C ASN A 41 6.74 -24.34 -9.73
N MET A 42 6.02 -23.82 -10.72
CA MET A 42 4.57 -23.62 -10.63
C MET A 42 3.85 -24.45 -11.70
N PRO A 43 2.64 -24.96 -11.41
CA PRO A 43 1.85 -25.65 -12.42
C PRO A 43 1.49 -24.69 -13.54
N ARG A 44 1.65 -25.15 -14.78
CA ARG A 44 1.12 -24.47 -15.95
C ARG A 44 -0.40 -24.40 -15.83
N CYS A 45 -1.03 -23.38 -16.42
CA CYS A 45 -2.48 -23.15 -16.29
C CYS A 45 -3.37 -24.33 -16.70
N ASP A 46 -2.85 -25.26 -17.50
CA ASP A 46 -3.52 -26.49 -17.90
C ASP A 46 -3.30 -27.68 -16.95
N GLY A 47 -2.54 -27.49 -15.86
CA GLY A 47 -2.25 -28.49 -14.83
C GLY A 47 -1.34 -29.64 -15.28
N LYS A 48 -0.86 -29.66 -16.52
CA LYS A 48 -0.17 -30.83 -17.09
C LYS A 48 1.31 -30.91 -16.74
N VAL A 49 1.95 -29.77 -16.56
CA VAL A 49 3.39 -29.68 -16.32
C VAL A 49 3.68 -28.56 -15.34
N ASN A 50 4.74 -28.74 -14.54
CA ASN A 50 5.31 -27.64 -13.77
C ASN A 50 6.37 -26.93 -14.62
N VAL A 51 6.39 -25.61 -14.53
CA VAL A 51 7.37 -24.76 -15.21
C VAL A 51 8.13 -23.94 -14.17
N CYS A 52 9.45 -23.83 -14.34
CA CYS A 52 10.26 -22.95 -13.51
C CYS A 52 9.96 -21.50 -13.90
N VAL A 53 9.50 -20.71 -12.93
CA VAL A 53 9.17 -19.30 -13.12
C VAL A 53 9.95 -18.47 -12.11
N ILE A 54 10.33 -17.25 -12.51
CA ILE A 54 10.78 -16.23 -11.56
C ILE A 54 9.53 -15.63 -10.95
N LYS A 55 9.28 -15.92 -9.67
CA LYS A 55 8.17 -15.34 -8.93
C LYS A 55 8.69 -14.19 -8.08
N THR A 56 8.21 -12.99 -8.38
CA THR A 56 8.42 -11.81 -7.55
C THR A 56 7.21 -11.67 -6.64
N GLU A 57 7.44 -11.77 -5.33
CA GLU A 57 6.41 -11.55 -4.31
C GLU A 57 6.90 -10.49 -3.33
N GLU A 58 5.95 -9.70 -2.83
CA GLU A 58 6.13 -9.00 -1.57
C GLU A 58 5.88 -10.01 -0.44
N LYS A 59 6.91 -10.34 0.35
CA LYS A 59 6.73 -11.26 1.48
C LYS A 59 6.40 -10.47 2.74
N MET A 60 5.57 -11.07 3.59
CA MET A 60 5.22 -10.59 4.94
C MET A 60 4.42 -9.29 4.99
N THR A 61 4.12 -8.64 3.87
CA THR A 61 3.50 -7.31 3.88
C THR A 61 2.08 -7.34 4.44
N ASP A 62 1.26 -8.31 4.07
CA ASP A 62 -0.15 -8.30 4.49
C ASP A 62 -0.30 -8.70 5.95
N VAL A 63 0.54 -9.64 6.42
CA VAL A 63 0.63 -10.01 7.84
C VAL A 63 1.22 -8.87 8.67
N ASN A 64 2.33 -8.27 8.24
CA ASN A 64 2.96 -7.18 8.99
C ASN A 64 2.05 -5.95 9.05
N LYS A 65 1.41 -5.56 7.95
CA LYS A 65 0.42 -4.47 7.93
C LYS A 65 -0.68 -4.74 8.95
N ALA A 66 -1.31 -5.91 8.89
CA ALA A 66 -2.38 -6.28 9.80
C ALA A 66 -1.92 -6.21 11.27
N VAL A 67 -0.77 -6.80 11.58
CA VAL A 67 -0.22 -6.80 12.95
C VAL A 67 0.11 -5.40 13.44
N HIS A 68 0.75 -4.56 12.61
CA HIS A 68 1.09 -3.19 12.98
C HIS A 68 -0.15 -2.33 13.20
N ILE A 69 -1.14 -2.39 12.29
CA ILE A 69 -2.38 -1.63 12.43
C ILE A 69 -3.10 -2.02 13.73
N LEU A 70 -3.20 -3.33 14.02
CA LEU A 70 -3.83 -3.81 15.24
C LEU A 70 -3.06 -3.34 16.47
N ASN A 71 -1.75 -3.57 16.52
CA ASN A 71 -0.90 -3.15 17.63
C ASN A 71 -1.03 -1.64 17.90
N ASP A 72 -0.97 -0.82 16.86
CA ASP A 72 -1.06 0.63 16.99
C ASP A 72 -2.48 1.09 17.38
N ALA A 73 -3.53 0.36 16.97
CA ALA A 73 -4.90 0.60 17.42
C ALA A 73 -5.07 0.31 18.92
N TYR A 74 -4.60 -0.85 19.38
CA TYR A 74 -4.66 -1.27 20.79
C TYR A 74 -3.80 -0.39 21.70
N LEU A 75 -2.63 0.05 21.23
CA LEU A 75 -1.78 1.02 21.93
C LEU A 75 -2.31 2.46 21.85
N ASN A 76 -3.48 2.67 21.24
CA ASN A 76 -4.14 3.96 21.11
C ASN A 76 -3.23 5.03 20.45
N LYS A 77 -2.42 4.66 19.45
CA LYS A 77 -1.48 5.59 18.80
C LYS A 77 -2.13 6.50 17.77
N PHE A 78 -3.25 6.09 17.20
CA PHE A 78 -4.03 6.87 16.24
C PHE A 78 -5.52 6.90 16.60
N ASP A 79 -6.24 7.84 16.00
CA ASP A 79 -7.70 7.95 16.04
C ASP A 79 -8.33 7.57 14.68
N LEU A 80 -7.60 7.85 13.60
CA LEU A 80 -7.94 7.46 12.22
C LEU A 80 -6.75 6.74 11.56
N ALA A 81 -6.99 5.54 11.03
CA ALA A 81 -6.08 4.88 10.10
C ALA A 81 -6.55 5.12 8.66
N VAL A 82 -5.66 5.54 7.78
CA VAL A 82 -5.90 5.59 6.33
C VAL A 82 -5.04 4.55 5.64
N LEU A 83 -5.67 3.59 4.98
CA LEU A 83 -4.97 2.54 4.24
C LEU A 83 -5.00 2.83 2.75
N ILE A 84 -3.83 2.82 2.11
CA ILE A 84 -3.73 2.81 0.65
C ILE A 84 -3.71 1.35 0.21
N THR A 85 -4.87 0.76 -0.06
CA THR A 85 -5.01 -0.65 -0.46
C THR A 85 -6.39 -0.94 -1.07
N ASN A 86 -6.51 -2.11 -1.69
CA ASN A 86 -7.77 -2.71 -2.11
C ASN A 86 -7.81 -4.22 -1.80
N ASP A 87 -6.90 -4.69 -0.95
CA ASP A 87 -6.81 -6.09 -0.58
C ASP A 87 -7.92 -6.44 0.43
N SER A 88 -8.81 -7.36 0.04
CA SER A 88 -9.89 -7.83 0.90
C SER A 88 -9.42 -8.63 2.10
N ASP A 89 -8.20 -9.17 2.08
CA ASP A 89 -7.68 -10.01 3.17
C ASP A 89 -7.44 -9.19 4.44
N LEU A 90 -7.36 -7.86 4.33
CA LEU A 90 -7.28 -6.93 5.46
C LEU A 90 -8.63 -6.68 6.15
N ALA A 91 -9.74 -7.21 5.65
CA ALA A 91 -11.07 -6.96 6.22
C ALA A 91 -11.19 -7.34 7.71
N GLU A 92 -10.68 -8.52 8.11
CA GLU A 92 -10.77 -8.97 9.51
C GLU A 92 -9.90 -8.11 10.46
N PRO A 93 -8.64 -7.76 10.12
CA PRO A 93 -7.89 -6.72 10.85
C PRO A 93 -8.66 -5.40 11.01
N LEU A 94 -9.29 -4.90 9.94
CA LEU A 94 -10.02 -3.63 10.00
C LEU A 94 -11.26 -3.72 10.90
N LYS A 95 -11.98 -4.84 10.85
CA LYS A 95 -13.10 -5.11 11.76
C LYS A 95 -12.66 -5.06 13.23
N MET A 96 -11.51 -5.66 13.57
CA MET A 96 -10.93 -5.57 14.93
C MET A 96 -10.56 -4.14 15.33
N VAL A 97 -9.96 -3.37 14.42
CA VAL A 97 -9.64 -1.95 14.63
C VAL A 97 -10.89 -1.11 14.88
N GLN A 98 -11.99 -1.41 14.17
CA GLN A 98 -13.27 -0.76 14.39
C GLN A 98 -13.87 -1.10 15.76
N TYR A 99 -13.76 -2.36 16.21
CA TYR A 99 -14.23 -2.77 17.54
C TYR A 99 -13.55 -2.03 18.69
N VAL A 100 -12.27 -1.66 18.54
CA VAL A 100 -11.56 -0.83 19.53
C VAL A 100 -11.82 0.67 19.36
N GLY A 101 -12.85 1.05 18.59
CA GLY A 101 -13.35 2.41 18.46
C GLY A 101 -12.54 3.31 17.51
N LYS A 102 -11.64 2.74 16.70
CA LYS A 102 -10.84 3.52 15.74
C LYS A 102 -11.57 3.70 14.42
N LYS A 103 -11.32 4.85 13.80
CA LYS A 103 -11.85 5.17 12.47
C LYS A 103 -10.90 4.66 11.40
N ILE A 104 -11.46 4.27 10.27
CA ILE A 104 -10.70 3.68 9.17
C ILE A 104 -11.14 4.34 7.87
N GLY A 105 -10.19 4.76 7.05
CA GLY A 105 -10.42 5.26 5.69
C GLY A 105 -9.59 4.47 4.70
N ILE A 106 -10.09 4.32 3.47
CA ILE A 106 -9.36 3.64 2.39
C ILE A 106 -9.16 4.56 1.20
N LEU A 107 -7.93 4.57 0.70
CA LEU A 107 -7.56 5.12 -0.58
C LEU A 107 -7.22 3.96 -1.53
N ASN A 108 -8.16 3.63 -2.39
CA ASN A 108 -8.06 2.50 -3.31
C ASN A 108 -7.20 2.88 -4.54
N PRO A 109 -6.05 2.20 -4.76
CA PRO A 109 -5.23 2.41 -5.96
C PRO A 109 -5.70 1.60 -7.17
N GLN A 110 -6.66 0.68 -7.02
CA GLN A 110 -7.16 -0.21 -8.07
C GLN A 110 -8.40 0.36 -8.78
N LYS A 111 -8.71 -0.20 -9.95
CA LYS A 111 -9.89 0.20 -10.75
C LYS A 111 -11.20 -0.09 -10.02
N ASN A 112 -11.29 -1.26 -9.39
CA ASN A 112 -12.49 -1.73 -8.71
C ASN A 112 -12.35 -1.58 -7.20
N THR A 113 -13.45 -1.27 -6.53
CA THR A 113 -13.48 -1.10 -5.08
C THR A 113 -13.93 -2.38 -4.41
N SER A 114 -13.14 -2.86 -3.44
CA SER A 114 -13.51 -4.01 -2.62
C SER A 114 -14.74 -3.69 -1.77
N LYS A 115 -15.84 -4.43 -2.00
CA LYS A 115 -17.07 -4.31 -1.20
C LYS A 115 -16.88 -4.76 0.23
N GLU A 116 -15.98 -5.70 0.48
CA GLU A 116 -15.74 -6.25 1.81
C GLU A 116 -15.15 -5.19 2.73
N LEU A 117 -14.14 -4.46 2.25
CA LEU A 117 -13.49 -3.41 3.02
C LEU A 117 -14.46 -2.26 3.37
N SER A 118 -15.40 -1.97 2.47
CA SER A 118 -16.36 -0.88 2.65
C SER A 118 -17.21 -1.00 3.93
N LYS A 119 -17.40 -2.23 4.42
CA LYS A 119 -18.18 -2.53 5.64
C LYS A 119 -17.56 -1.96 6.92
N TYR A 120 -16.24 -1.83 6.95
CA TYR A 120 -15.47 -1.48 8.16
C TYR A 120 -14.86 -0.07 8.08
N THR A 121 -15.16 0.67 7.01
CA THR A 121 -14.52 1.96 6.72
C THR A 121 -15.50 3.11 6.77
N LEU A 122 -15.06 4.24 7.29
CA LEU A 122 -15.79 5.51 7.26
C LEU A 122 -15.90 6.06 5.83
N PHE A 123 -14.86 5.88 5.03
CA PHE A 123 -14.85 6.28 3.63
C PHE A 123 -13.92 5.39 2.81
N GLN A 124 -14.24 5.26 1.54
CA GLN A 124 -13.39 4.61 0.55
C GLN A 124 -13.38 5.46 -0.71
N LYS A 125 -12.19 5.96 -1.09
CA LYS A 125 -12.00 6.84 -2.25
C LYS A 125 -10.97 6.23 -3.19
N LYS A 126 -11.14 6.42 -4.50
CA LYS A 126 -10.10 6.03 -5.46
C LYS A 126 -9.00 7.08 -5.49
N ILE A 127 -7.75 6.64 -5.62
CA ILE A 127 -6.64 7.52 -5.91
C ILE A 127 -6.76 7.96 -7.37
N ARG A 128 -6.77 9.28 -7.56
CA ARG A 128 -6.82 9.89 -8.89
C ARG A 128 -5.41 10.03 -9.43
N HIS A 129 -5.26 9.90 -10.74
CA HIS A 129 -3.95 10.05 -11.39
C HIS A 129 -3.30 11.40 -11.09
N ASN A 130 -4.07 12.49 -11.10
CA ASN A 130 -3.58 13.83 -10.75
C ASN A 130 -2.99 13.91 -9.34
N THR A 131 -3.51 13.12 -8.39
CA THR A 131 -2.96 13.05 -7.03
C THR A 131 -1.55 12.47 -7.02
N ILE A 132 -1.27 11.46 -7.86
CA ILE A 132 0.08 10.88 -7.99
C ILE A 132 1.05 11.87 -8.62
N LEU A 133 0.61 12.61 -9.63
CA LEU A 133 1.44 13.62 -10.33
C LEU A 133 1.92 14.73 -9.39
N ILE A 134 1.03 15.26 -8.54
CA ILE A 134 1.39 16.32 -7.59
C ILE A 134 2.15 15.79 -6.35
N SER A 135 2.21 14.46 -6.17
CA SER A 135 2.87 13.84 -5.01
C SER A 135 4.26 13.30 -5.34
N GLN A 136 4.81 13.61 -6.53
CA GLN A 136 6.17 13.22 -6.90
C GLN A 136 7.18 13.96 -6.03
N LEU A 137 8.27 13.28 -5.68
CA LEU A 137 9.41 13.91 -5.02
C LEU A 137 10.03 14.99 -5.94
N PRO A 138 10.77 15.97 -5.38
CA PRO A 138 11.58 16.90 -6.17
C PRO A 138 12.52 16.17 -7.13
N LEU A 139 12.84 16.78 -8.28
CA LEU A 139 13.74 16.19 -9.29
C LEU A 139 15.11 15.80 -8.71
N ASN A 140 15.58 16.56 -7.73
CA ASN A 140 16.81 16.30 -7.01
C ASN A 140 16.47 16.20 -5.52
N LEU A 141 16.88 15.10 -4.90
CA LEU A 141 16.79 14.88 -3.46
C LEU A 141 18.19 14.89 -2.87
N THR A 142 18.34 15.42 -1.66
CA THR A 142 19.57 15.27 -0.88
C THR A 142 19.25 14.34 0.28
N ASP A 143 19.98 13.23 0.40
CA ASP A 143 19.80 12.31 1.53
C ASP A 143 20.46 12.85 2.82
N ALA A 144 20.28 12.12 3.93
CA ALA A 144 20.85 12.49 5.21
C ALA A 144 22.39 12.49 5.24
N GLN A 145 23.04 11.89 4.24
CA GLN A 145 24.50 11.85 4.08
C GLN A 145 25.00 12.91 3.07
N GLY A 146 24.12 13.77 2.54
CA GLY A 146 24.48 14.82 1.59
C GLY A 146 24.60 14.34 0.14
N ARG A 147 24.24 13.10 -0.18
CA ARG A 147 24.28 12.60 -1.57
C ARG A 147 23.07 13.13 -2.35
N VAL A 148 23.32 13.62 -3.56
CA VAL A 148 22.26 14.08 -4.47
C VAL A 148 21.74 12.90 -5.27
N ILE A 149 20.45 12.60 -5.13
CA ILE A 149 19.74 11.57 -5.87
C ILE A 149 18.86 12.26 -6.91
N HIS A 150 19.11 11.96 -8.18
CA HIS A 150 18.37 12.51 -9.30
C HIS A 150 17.22 11.58 -9.70
N LYS A 151 16.08 12.17 -10.09
CA LYS A 151 14.98 11.45 -10.71
C LYS A 151 15.49 10.73 -11.97
N PRO A 152 15.27 9.41 -12.12
CA PRO A 152 15.65 8.68 -13.33
C PRO A 152 14.99 9.27 -14.58
N LYS A 153 15.73 9.35 -15.68
CA LYS A 153 15.22 9.89 -16.96
C LYS A 153 14.00 9.14 -17.48
N GLU A 154 13.95 7.83 -17.25
CA GLU A 154 12.85 6.94 -17.68
C GLU A 154 11.55 7.17 -16.88
N TRP A 155 11.61 7.94 -15.78
CA TRP A 155 10.48 8.24 -14.91
C TRP A 155 9.95 9.67 -15.12
N ALA A 156 10.48 10.40 -16.12
CA ALA A 156 10.09 11.76 -16.48
C ALA A 156 9.14 11.79 -17.67
#